data_AF-A0A388NVW8-F1
#
_entry.id   AF-A0A388NVW8-F1
#
_cell.length_a   1.000
_cell.length_b   1.000
_cell.length_c   1.000
_cell.angle_alpha   90.00
_cell.angle_beta   90.00
_cell.angle_gamma   90.00
#
_symmetry.space_group_name_H-M   'P 1'
#
loop_
_entity.id
_entity.type
_entity.pdbx_description
1 polymer ?
#
loop_
_entity_poly.entity_id
_entity_poly.type
_entity_poly.pdbx_seq_one_letter_code
_entity_poly.pdbx_strand_id
1 'polypeptide(L)'
;MKPRRQCSELWAPGLTPPALELLDTATVTAINNADALGLHPSPTLFVEFHAASEATLAAELGMVEEICRELQCSSFQSGVGRAARDQLWAARHGLGELFKRIHPGQGYLITDVAVPISQYAALVAEGTTILAQLKGSAATCSATPVTATCIRTFALQLMLPTAHNWSAWSTTAWWRKHLR
;
A
#
# COMPACT_ATOMS: atom_id res chain seq x y z
N MET A 1 -20.82 -18.68 1.14
CA MET A 1 -20.35 -17.29 1.03
C MET A 1 -18.97 -17.33 0.40
N LYS A 2 -18.80 -16.91 -0.86
CA LYS A 2 -17.47 -16.89 -1.52
C LYS A 2 -16.53 -16.00 -0.67
N PRO A 3 -15.26 -16.39 -0.46
CA PRO A 3 -14.31 -15.53 0.24
C PRO A 3 -14.26 -14.18 -0.47
N ARG A 4 -14.27 -13.08 0.31
CA ARG A 4 -14.20 -11.71 -0.23
C ARG A 4 -12.98 -11.63 -1.13
N ARG A 5 -13.23 -11.36 -2.41
CA ARG A 5 -12.24 -11.34 -3.48
C ARG A 5 -11.16 -10.28 -3.18
N GLN A 6 -9.89 -10.61 -3.38
CA GLN A 6 -8.73 -9.89 -2.83
C GLN A 6 -7.84 -9.34 -3.96
N CYS A 7 -6.96 -8.39 -3.62
CA CYS A 7 -5.93 -7.87 -4.53
C CYS A 7 -5.02 -8.96 -5.13
N SER A 8 -5.03 -10.19 -4.60
CA SER A 8 -4.35 -11.35 -5.19
C SER A 8 -4.81 -11.69 -6.61
N GLU A 9 -6.01 -11.26 -7.02
CA GLU A 9 -6.48 -11.46 -8.40
C GLU A 9 -5.63 -10.68 -9.43
N LEU A 10 -4.92 -9.62 -9.00
CA LEU A 10 -3.94 -8.92 -9.86
C LEU A 10 -2.63 -9.70 -10.08
N TRP A 11 -2.45 -10.84 -9.40
CA TRP A 11 -1.37 -11.80 -9.66
C TRP A 11 -1.85 -12.99 -10.48
N ALA A 12 -2.94 -12.84 -11.24
CA ALA A 12 -3.39 -13.84 -12.20
C ALA A 12 -2.31 -14.11 -13.27
N PRO A 13 -2.27 -15.32 -13.87
CA PRO A 13 -1.38 -15.61 -14.99
C PRO A 13 -1.55 -14.57 -16.11
N GLY A 14 -0.46 -13.93 -16.52
CA GLY A 14 -0.49 -12.86 -17.53
C GLY A 14 -0.53 -11.44 -16.95
N LEU A 15 -0.65 -11.28 -15.63
CA LEU A 15 -0.47 -10.02 -14.92
C LEU A 15 0.69 -10.15 -13.93
N THR A 16 1.78 -9.45 -14.19
CA THR A 16 2.96 -9.44 -13.31
C THR A 16 3.37 -7.98 -13.03
N PRO A 17 2.62 -7.27 -12.17
CA PRO A 17 2.92 -5.87 -11.89
C PRO A 17 4.26 -5.76 -11.14
N PRO A 18 5.26 -5.00 -11.66
CA PRO A 18 6.52 -4.75 -10.96
C PRO A 18 6.36 -3.95 -9.67
N ALA A 19 5.26 -3.22 -9.50
CA ALA A 19 5.00 -2.46 -8.28
C ALA A 19 3.50 -2.46 -7.95
N LEU A 20 3.21 -2.62 -6.65
CA LEU A 20 1.88 -2.50 -6.08
C LEU A 20 1.93 -1.80 -4.73
N GLU A 21 1.19 -0.69 -4.60
CA GLU A 21 1.16 0.10 -3.36
C GLU A 21 -0.27 0.38 -2.94
N LEU A 22 -0.62 0.03 -1.69
CA LEU A 22 -1.91 0.37 -1.09
C LEU A 22 -1.77 1.66 -0.29
N LEU A 23 -2.62 2.64 -0.61
CA LEU A 23 -2.74 3.89 0.11
C LEU A 23 -4.08 3.92 0.84
N ASP A 24 -4.07 4.32 2.11
CA ASP A 24 -5.30 4.56 2.86
C ASP A 24 -5.99 5.87 2.45
N THR A 25 -7.24 6.05 2.87
CA THR A 25 -8.04 7.25 2.56
C THR A 25 -7.36 8.55 3.02
N ALA A 26 -6.69 8.53 4.18
CA ALA A 26 -6.02 9.72 4.73
C ALA A 26 -4.84 10.14 3.86
N THR A 27 -4.06 9.17 3.37
CA THR A 27 -2.94 9.37 2.46
C THR A 27 -3.41 9.93 1.12
N VAL A 28 -4.46 9.35 0.54
CA VAL A 28 -5.04 9.85 -0.74
C VAL A 28 -5.54 11.27 -0.58
N THR A 29 -6.20 11.58 0.54
CA THR A 29 -6.66 12.94 0.85
C THR A 29 -5.48 13.92 0.97
N ALA A 30 -4.39 13.52 1.64
CA ALA A 30 -3.19 14.35 1.76
C ALA A 30 -2.54 14.62 0.40
N ILE A 31 -2.43 13.59 -0.46
CA ILE A 31 -1.91 13.75 -1.83
C ILE A 31 -2.78 14.72 -2.64
N ASN A 32 -4.10 14.56 -2.63
CA ASN A 32 -4.99 15.43 -3.37
C ASN A 32 -4.88 16.91 -2.95
N ASN A 33 -4.65 17.16 -1.66
CA ASN A 33 -4.46 18.52 -1.15
C ASN A 33 -3.11 19.14 -1.54
N ALA A 34 -2.10 18.33 -1.86
CA ALA A 34 -0.73 18.79 -2.15
C ALA A 34 -0.39 18.81 -3.65
N ASP A 35 -0.66 17.70 -4.35
CA ASP A 35 -0.21 17.44 -5.73
C ASP A 35 -1.39 17.34 -6.72
N ALA A 36 -2.63 17.52 -6.24
CA ALA A 36 -3.86 17.59 -7.03
C ALA A 36 -4.04 16.43 -8.04
N LEU A 37 -3.78 15.19 -7.63
CA LEU A 37 -4.03 14.01 -8.49
C LEU A 37 -5.52 13.78 -8.81
N GLY A 38 -6.44 14.45 -8.10
CA GLY A 38 -7.88 14.34 -8.36
C GLY A 38 -8.45 12.94 -8.10
N LEU A 39 -7.80 12.16 -7.23
CA LEU A 39 -8.22 10.82 -6.88
C LEU A 39 -9.48 10.85 -6.00
N HIS A 40 -10.34 9.85 -6.08
CA HIS A 40 -11.44 9.73 -5.14
C HIS A 40 -10.88 9.41 -3.73
N PRO A 41 -11.31 10.10 -2.66
CA PRO A 41 -10.79 9.89 -1.30
C PRO A 41 -11.30 8.56 -0.70
N SER A 42 -10.67 7.47 -1.12
CA SER A 42 -10.92 6.09 -0.72
C SER A 42 -9.60 5.30 -0.71
N PRO A 43 -9.54 4.12 -0.06
CA PRO A 43 -8.37 3.27 -0.16
C PRO A 43 -8.06 3.01 -1.64
N THR A 44 -6.83 3.30 -2.06
CA THR A 44 -6.45 3.33 -3.47
C THR A 44 -5.23 2.45 -3.69
N LEU A 45 -5.26 1.67 -4.76
CA LEU A 45 -4.18 0.78 -5.15
C LEU A 45 -3.46 1.38 -6.36
N PHE A 46 -2.18 1.69 -6.21
CA PHE A 46 -1.32 2.05 -7.33
C PHE A 46 -0.69 0.79 -7.89
N VAL A 47 -0.76 0.62 -9.20
CA VAL A 47 -0.24 -0.55 -9.92
C VAL A 47 0.58 -0.06 -11.10
N GLU A 48 1.79 -0.57 -11.25
CA GLU A 48 2.62 -0.34 -12.43
C GLU A 48 2.66 -1.61 -13.27
N PHE A 49 2.62 -1.46 -14.60
CA PHE A 49 2.77 -2.54 -15.58
C PHE A 49 3.82 -2.15 -16.61
N HIS A 50 4.61 -3.13 -17.05
CA HIS A 50 5.59 -2.99 -18.13
C HIS A 50 5.29 -4.03 -19.20
N ALA A 51 5.19 -3.59 -20.46
CA ALA A 51 5.05 -4.48 -21.59
C ALA A 51 5.97 -4.05 -22.74
N ALA A 52 6.32 -5.00 -23.61
CA ALA A 52 7.20 -4.75 -24.76
C ALA A 52 6.52 -3.92 -25.87
N SER A 53 5.19 -3.82 -25.88
CA SER A 53 4.41 -3.04 -26.84
C SER A 53 3.21 -2.38 -26.18
N GLU A 54 2.74 -1.26 -26.74
CA GLU A 54 1.52 -0.58 -26.27
C GLU A 54 0.28 -1.48 -26.42
N ALA A 55 0.22 -2.33 -27.44
CA ALA A 55 -0.89 -3.26 -27.65
C ALA A 55 -0.97 -4.30 -26.52
N THR A 56 0.17 -4.84 -26.09
CA THR A 56 0.25 -5.76 -24.95
C THR A 56 -0.14 -5.05 -23.65
N LEU A 57 0.38 -3.83 -23.43
CA LEU A 57 0.02 -3.04 -22.25
C LEU A 57 -1.48 -2.73 -22.20
N ALA A 58 -2.08 -2.38 -23.34
CA ALA A 58 -3.51 -2.11 -23.43
C ALA A 58 -4.35 -3.36 -23.12
N ALA A 59 -3.92 -4.54 -23.58
CA ALA A 59 -4.59 -5.80 -23.26
C ALA A 59 -4.49 -6.13 -21.75
N GLU A 60 -3.31 -5.95 -21.14
CA GLU A 60 -3.11 -6.13 -19.71
C GLU A 60 -3.97 -5.16 -18.87
N LEU A 61 -3.98 -3.88 -19.23
CA LEU A 61 -4.84 -2.88 -18.58
C LEU A 61 -6.32 -3.20 -18.73
N GLY A 62 -6.76 -3.73 -19.88
CA GLY A 62 -8.13 -4.18 -20.08
C GLY A 62 -8.53 -5.36 -19.17
N MET A 63 -7.61 -6.31 -18.95
CA MET A 63 -7.83 -7.40 -17.98
C MET A 63 -7.93 -6.87 -16.55
N VAL A 64 -7.08 -5.90 -16.19
CA VAL A 64 -7.11 -5.27 -14.86
C VAL A 64 -8.42 -4.50 -14.65
N GLU A 65 -8.88 -3.76 -15.65
CA GLU A 65 -10.14 -3.02 -15.58
C GLU A 65 -11.33 -3.97 -15.39
N GLU A 66 -11.35 -5.11 -16.10
CA GLU A 66 -12.36 -6.15 -15.90
C GLU A 66 -12.37 -6.67 -14.47
N ILE A 67 -11.19 -7.02 -13.94
CA ILE A 67 -11.04 -7.46 -12.54
C ILE A 67 -11.57 -6.37 -11.61
N CYS A 68 -11.16 -5.11 -11.78
CA CYS A 68 -11.64 -3.99 -10.97
C CYS A 68 -13.18 -3.86 -11.01
N ARG A 69 -13.80 -4.05 -12.18
CA ARG A 69 -15.26 -4.02 -12.34
C ARG A 69 -15.93 -5.19 -11.62
N GLU A 70 -15.42 -6.40 -11.78
CA GLU A 70 -15.92 -7.59 -11.06
C GLU A 70 -15.80 -7.46 -9.54
N LEU A 71 -14.75 -6.78 -9.08
CA LEU A 71 -14.49 -6.46 -7.68
C LEU A 71 -15.27 -5.25 -7.16
N GLN A 72 -16.09 -4.62 -8.02
CA GLN A 72 -16.88 -3.43 -7.69
C GLN A 72 -16.01 -2.26 -7.17
N CYS A 73 -14.84 -2.07 -7.78
CA CYS A 73 -13.99 -0.91 -7.51
C CYS A 73 -14.77 0.38 -7.79
N SER A 74 -14.65 1.37 -6.90
CA SER A 74 -15.38 2.64 -7.02
C SER A 74 -14.88 3.51 -8.17
N SER A 75 -13.62 3.36 -8.58
CA SER A 75 -13.01 4.13 -9.66
C SER A 75 -11.79 3.41 -10.21
N PHE A 76 -11.61 3.43 -11.52
CA PHE A 76 -10.41 2.97 -12.20
C PHE A 76 -9.85 4.12 -13.04
N GLN A 77 -8.54 4.36 -12.92
CA GLN A 77 -7.82 5.34 -13.74
C GLN A 77 -6.55 4.66 -14.24
N SER A 78 -6.31 4.76 -15.55
CA SER A 78 -5.09 4.26 -16.19
C SER A 78 -4.35 5.41 -16.86
N GLY A 79 -3.02 5.29 -16.92
CA GLY A 79 -2.16 6.23 -17.60
C GLY A 79 -1.07 5.46 -18.34
N VAL A 80 -0.82 5.83 -19.60
CA VAL A 80 0.23 5.21 -20.42
C VAL A 80 1.37 6.18 -20.63
N GLY A 81 2.59 5.64 -20.62
CA GLY A 81 3.80 6.40 -20.89
C GLY A 81 4.44 7.00 -19.64
N ARG A 82 5.67 7.50 -19.85
CA ARG A 82 6.56 7.94 -18.77
C ARG A 82 5.98 9.09 -17.95
N ALA A 83 5.34 10.06 -18.58
CA ALA A 83 4.82 11.24 -17.88
C ALA A 83 3.73 10.89 -16.86
N ALA A 84 2.73 10.08 -17.26
CA ALA A 84 1.66 9.63 -16.36
C ALA A 84 2.22 8.76 -15.21
N ARG A 85 3.16 7.87 -15.55
CA ARG A 85 3.88 7.04 -14.58
C ARG A 85 4.62 7.90 -13.54
N ASP A 86 5.40 8.87 -14.02
CA ASP A 86 6.22 9.74 -13.17
C ASP A 86 5.36 10.63 -12.28
N GLN A 87 4.24 11.15 -12.78
CA GLN A 87 3.30 11.92 -11.98
C GLN A 87 2.73 11.09 -10.81
N LEU A 88 2.25 9.88 -11.09
CA LEU A 88 1.67 9.00 -10.06
C LEU A 88 2.70 8.63 -8.98
N TRP A 89 3.89 8.25 -9.41
CA TRP A 89 4.95 7.84 -8.49
C TRP A 89 5.64 9.01 -7.79
N ALA A 90 5.70 10.20 -8.38
CA ALA A 90 6.20 11.39 -7.68
C ALA A 90 5.37 11.68 -6.42
N ALA A 91 4.04 11.62 -6.52
CA ALA A 91 3.16 11.80 -5.37
C ALA A 91 3.41 10.72 -4.29
N ARG A 92 3.54 9.45 -4.70
CA ARG A 92 3.83 8.34 -3.79
C ARG A 92 5.20 8.48 -3.11
N HIS A 93 6.24 8.87 -3.84
CA HIS A 93 7.59 9.07 -3.30
C HIS A 93 7.68 10.32 -2.41
N GLY A 94 6.90 11.35 -2.71
CA GLY A 94 6.84 12.60 -1.95
C GLY A 94 6.14 12.50 -0.58
N LEU A 95 5.41 11.40 -0.32
CA LEU A 95 4.61 11.24 0.91
C LEU A 95 5.37 11.49 2.21
N GLY A 96 6.62 10.99 2.32
CA GLY A 96 7.41 11.16 3.54
C GLY A 96 7.65 12.63 3.88
N GLU A 97 8.01 13.43 2.88
CA GLU A 97 8.22 14.87 3.04
C GLU A 97 6.91 15.63 3.19
N LEU A 98 5.85 15.20 2.49
CA LEU A 98 4.51 15.77 2.66
C LEU A 98 4.03 15.62 4.11
N PHE A 99 4.11 14.41 4.69
CA PHE A 99 3.68 14.17 6.06
C PHE A 99 4.48 14.98 7.08
N LYS A 100 5.79 15.14 6.89
CA LYS A 100 6.61 16.04 7.73
C LYS A 100 6.11 17.49 7.69
N ARG A 101 5.74 17.99 6.51
CA ARG A 101 5.27 19.39 6.34
C ARG A 101 3.90 19.62 6.97
N ILE A 102 2.95 18.70 6.80
CA ILE A 102 1.58 18.86 7.30
C ILE A 102 1.44 18.53 8.81
N HIS A 103 2.48 17.97 9.42
CA HIS A 103 2.53 17.62 10.85
C HIS A 103 3.75 18.25 11.55
N PRO A 104 3.86 19.60 11.61
CA PRO A 104 5.01 20.25 12.21
C PRO A 104 5.14 19.89 13.70
N GLY A 105 6.37 19.60 14.13
CA GLY A 105 6.68 19.22 15.51
C GLY A 105 6.31 17.79 15.89
N GLN A 106 5.81 16.98 14.96
CA GLN A 106 5.47 15.58 15.19
C GLN A 106 6.55 14.65 14.63
N GLY A 107 6.85 13.57 15.36
CA GLY A 107 7.64 12.46 14.85
C GLY A 107 6.76 11.47 14.07
N TYR A 108 7.39 10.59 13.30
CA TYR A 108 6.71 9.48 12.66
C TYR A 108 7.45 8.17 12.93
N LEU A 109 6.69 7.07 12.97
CA LEU A 109 7.20 5.71 13.08
C LEU A 109 6.89 4.98 11.79
N ILE A 110 7.92 4.39 11.18
CA ILE A 110 7.78 3.51 10.01
C ILE A 110 8.18 2.11 10.46
N THR A 111 7.33 1.13 10.13
CA THR A 111 7.57 -0.28 10.41
C THR A 111 7.28 -1.09 9.16
N ASP A 112 8.21 -1.96 8.79
CA ASP A 112 8.04 -2.88 7.67
C ASP A 112 7.72 -4.29 8.18
N VAL A 113 6.77 -4.95 7.53
CA VAL A 113 6.32 -6.31 7.85
C VAL A 113 6.05 -7.07 6.57
N ALA A 114 6.39 -8.35 6.54
CA ALA A 114 6.14 -9.23 5.40
C ALA A 114 5.22 -10.38 5.82
N VAL A 115 4.17 -10.60 5.04
CA VAL A 115 3.20 -11.69 5.20
C VAL A 115 2.94 -12.33 3.84
N PRO A 116 2.49 -13.60 3.78
CA PRO A 116 1.96 -14.16 2.54
C PRO A 116 0.86 -13.26 1.96
N ILE A 117 0.76 -13.16 0.63
CA ILE A 117 -0.22 -12.29 -0.03
C ILE A 117 -1.67 -12.56 0.43
N SER A 118 -1.99 -13.82 0.73
CA SER A 118 -3.29 -14.24 1.27
C SER A 118 -3.61 -13.68 2.66
N GLN A 119 -2.59 -13.24 3.40
CA GLN A 119 -2.73 -12.59 4.72
C GLN A 119 -2.62 -11.07 4.65
N TYR A 120 -2.37 -10.49 3.46
CA TYR A 120 -2.18 -9.05 3.32
C TYR A 120 -3.41 -8.25 3.78
N ALA A 121 -4.62 -8.68 3.42
CA ALA A 121 -5.84 -8.02 3.87
C ALA A 121 -6.02 -8.05 5.40
N ALA A 122 -5.64 -9.15 6.05
CA ALA A 122 -5.68 -9.27 7.50
C ALA A 122 -4.63 -8.33 8.15
N LEU A 123 -3.43 -8.25 7.58
CA LEU A 123 -2.39 -7.33 8.03
C LEU A 123 -2.85 -5.87 7.94
N VAL A 124 -3.48 -5.46 6.85
CA VAL A 124 -4.01 -4.10 6.67
C VAL A 124 -5.06 -3.77 7.73
N ALA A 125 -5.98 -4.70 8.01
CA ALA A 125 -7.01 -4.54 9.03
C ALA A 125 -6.40 -4.44 10.44
N GLU A 126 -5.40 -5.26 10.75
CA GLU A 126 -4.69 -5.22 12.04
C GLU A 126 -3.92 -3.91 12.22
N GLY A 127 -3.20 -3.47 11.19
CA GLY A 127 -2.49 -2.19 11.20
C GLY A 127 -3.44 -1.01 11.47
N THR A 128 -4.61 -1.02 10.83
CA THR A 128 -5.67 -0.02 11.06
C THR A 128 -6.16 -0.03 12.51
N THR A 129 -6.30 -1.23 13.10
CA THR A 129 -6.73 -1.40 14.50
C THR A 129 -5.67 -0.88 15.47
N ILE A 130 -4.40 -1.21 15.24
CA ILE A 130 -3.26 -0.72 16.04
C ILE A 130 -3.19 0.81 15.98
N LEU A 131 -3.33 1.40 14.79
CA LEU A 131 -3.37 2.86 14.63
C LEU A 131 -4.49 3.50 15.47
N ALA A 132 -5.68 2.91 15.47
CA ALA A 132 -6.80 3.41 16.26
C ALA A 132 -6.52 3.33 17.77
N GLN A 133 -5.91 2.25 18.24
CA GLN A 133 -5.51 2.07 19.64
C GLN A 133 -4.43 3.09 20.06
N LEU A 134 -3.45 3.35 19.21
CA LEU A 134 -2.41 4.35 19.47
C LEU A 134 -3.00 5.77 19.52
N LYS A 135 -3.92 6.11 18.62
CA LYS A 135 -4.65 7.39 18.67
C LYS A 135 -5.50 7.52 19.94
N GLY A 136 -6.16 6.45 20.35
CA GLY A 136 -6.96 6.41 21.59
C GLY A 136 -6.10 6.51 22.85
N SER A 137 -4.90 5.93 22.84
CA SER A 137 -3.94 5.98 23.95
C SER A 137 -3.19 7.32 24.02
N ALA A 138 -2.99 8.00 22.89
CA ALA A 138 -2.43 9.35 22.84
C ALA A 138 -3.32 10.42 23.52
N ALA A 139 -4.56 10.10 23.89
CA ALA A 139 -5.39 10.98 24.72
C ALA A 139 -4.82 11.18 26.15
N THR A 140 -3.87 10.35 26.59
CA THR A 140 -3.25 10.45 27.92
C THR A 140 -1.78 10.89 27.91
N CYS A 141 -1.13 11.03 26.74
CA CYS A 141 0.27 11.45 26.63
C CYS A 141 0.43 12.48 25.52
N SER A 142 0.95 13.67 25.85
CA SER A 142 0.94 14.89 25.04
C SER A 142 1.83 14.90 23.78
N ALA A 143 2.07 13.76 23.14
CA ALA A 143 2.90 13.72 21.93
C ALA A 143 2.45 12.65 20.92
N THR A 144 2.30 13.09 19.67
CA THR A 144 2.20 12.36 18.40
C THR A 144 0.87 11.65 18.05
N PRO A 145 0.04 12.23 17.16
CA PRO A 145 -0.93 11.46 16.40
C PRO A 145 -0.22 10.66 15.30
N VAL A 146 -0.53 9.37 15.20
CA VAL A 146 -0.05 8.52 14.10
C VAL A 146 -0.96 8.73 12.89
N THR A 147 -0.50 9.40 11.85
CA THR A 147 -1.37 9.89 10.76
C THR A 147 -1.26 9.17 9.42
N ALA A 148 -0.36 8.20 9.26
CA ALA A 148 -0.24 7.52 7.97
C ALA A 148 0.20 6.07 8.09
N THR A 149 -0.53 5.17 7.43
CA THR A 149 -0.07 3.82 7.13
C THR A 149 0.08 3.70 5.63
N CYS A 150 1.33 3.73 5.16
CA CYS A 150 1.65 3.29 3.81
C CYS A 150 2.23 1.88 3.91
N ILE A 151 1.43 0.88 3.55
CA ILE A 151 1.89 -0.51 3.53
C ILE A 151 2.58 -0.70 2.18
N ARG A 152 3.91 -0.65 2.19
CA ARG A 152 4.72 -1.07 1.06
C ARG A 152 4.56 -2.57 0.89
N THR A 153 4.06 -3.00 -0.26
CA THR A 153 4.15 -4.40 -0.66
C THR A 153 5.40 -4.56 -1.51
N PHE A 154 6.59 -4.70 -0.92
CA PHE A 154 7.71 -5.33 -1.62
C PHE A 154 8.79 -5.86 -0.66
N ALA A 155 8.70 -7.14 -0.33
CA ALA A 155 9.84 -8.01 -0.02
C ALA A 155 9.43 -9.48 -0.23
N LEU A 156 8.94 -9.81 -1.43
CA LEU A 156 8.94 -11.19 -1.91
C LEU A 156 10.18 -11.41 -2.79
N GLN A 157 11.37 -11.16 -2.23
CA GLN A 157 12.59 -11.72 -2.80
C GLN A 157 12.63 -13.17 -2.32
N LEU A 158 12.44 -14.09 -3.27
CA LEU A 158 12.61 -15.53 -3.09
C LEU A 158 13.80 -15.81 -2.15
N MET A 159 13.51 -16.44 -1.01
CA MET A 159 14.53 -17.03 -0.15
C MET A 159 15.24 -18.13 -0.95
N LEU A 160 16.47 -17.85 -1.35
CA LEU A 160 17.52 -18.87 -1.42
C LEU A 160 18.57 -18.52 -0.36
N PRO A 161 19.17 -19.52 0.29
CA PRO A 161 19.81 -19.36 1.58
C PRO A 161 21.19 -18.74 1.44
N THR A 162 21.52 -17.76 2.28
CA THR A 162 22.56 -17.92 3.31
C THR A 162 22.69 -16.69 4.21
N ALA A 163 23.00 -17.00 5.47
CA ALA A 163 23.20 -16.18 6.66
C ALA A 163 23.90 -14.81 6.47
N HIS A 164 23.48 -13.79 7.23
CA HIS A 164 24.03 -13.48 8.55
C HIS A 164 23.36 -12.27 9.23
N ASN A 165 22.98 -12.48 10.49
CA ASN A 165 22.92 -11.56 11.63
C ASN A 165 22.44 -10.10 11.44
N TRP A 166 21.17 -9.85 11.79
CA TRP A 166 20.70 -8.55 12.26
C TRP A 166 19.99 -8.73 13.60
N SER A 167 20.74 -8.58 14.69
CA SER A 167 20.23 -8.74 16.05
C SER A 167 19.40 -7.53 16.49
N ALA A 168 18.23 -7.85 17.05
CA ALA A 168 17.47 -7.09 18.02
C ALA A 168 16.70 -5.86 17.50
N TRP A 169 15.54 -6.11 16.87
CA TRP A 169 14.19 -5.76 17.35
C TRP A 169 13.21 -6.58 16.50
N SER A 170 12.83 -7.78 16.97
CA SER A 170 11.99 -8.68 16.20
C SER A 170 10.51 -8.52 16.57
N THR A 171 9.75 -7.95 15.64
CA THR A 171 8.27 -8.00 15.53
C THR A 171 7.70 -9.43 15.59
N THR A 172 8.56 -10.45 15.55
CA THR A 172 8.22 -11.86 15.69
C THR A 172 7.67 -12.23 17.08
N ALA A 173 8.01 -11.48 18.14
CA ALA A 173 7.55 -11.80 19.50
C ALA A 173 6.06 -11.50 19.72
N TRP A 174 5.53 -10.44 19.09
CA TRP A 174 4.12 -10.08 19.18
C TRP A 174 3.23 -11.02 18.36
N TRP A 175 3.68 -11.37 17.15
CA TRP A 175 2.96 -12.24 16.20
C TRP A 175 2.76 -13.67 16.71
N ARG A 176 3.73 -14.28 17.41
CA ARG A 176 3.57 -15.65 17.95
C ARG A 176 2.54 -15.76 19.08
N LYS A 177 2.15 -14.66 19.72
CA LYS A 177 1.33 -14.68 20.93
C LYS A 177 -0.17 -14.55 20.67
N HIS A 178 -0.61 -14.01 19.53
CA HIS A 178 -2.00 -13.56 19.39
C HIS A 178 -2.80 -14.12 18.19
N LEU A 179 -2.21 -14.88 17.26
CA LEU A 179 -2.92 -15.38 16.06
C LEU A 179 -2.61 -16.85 15.77
N ARG A 180 -3.12 -17.77 16.60
CA ARG A 180 -3.28 -19.18 16.22
C ARG A 180 -4.57 -19.38 15.44
#